data_AF-A0A1S3LRQ9-F1
#
_entry.id   AF-A0A1S3LRQ9-F1
#
_cell.length_a   1.000
_cell.length_b   1.000
_cell.length_c   1.000
_cell.angle_alpha   90.00
_cell.angle_beta   90.00
_cell.angle_gamma   90.00
#
_symmetry.space_group_name_H-M   'P 1'
#
loop_
_entity.id
_entity.type
_entity.pdbx_description
1 polymer ?
#
loop_
_entity_poly.entity_id
_entity_poly.type
_entity_poly.pdbx_seq_one_letter_code
_entity_poly.pdbx_strand_id
1 'polypeptide(L)'
;MTRVRRLGLRLGKWLGLGLEKTLSSRPTHFRFTTGIRHLHVVSLHFSSFELLPQECAVMVNVPKTRRTYCKKCKKHQTHKVTQYKKGKDSLYAQGKRRYDRKQSGYGGQTKPIFRKKAKTTKKIVLRLECVEPNCRQKRMVPIKRCKHFELGGDKKRKGQVIQF
;
A
#
# COMPACT_ATOMS: atom_id res chain seq x y z
N MET A 1 47.21 -6.16 -46.90
CA MET A 1 47.78 -5.72 -45.60
C MET A 1 46.74 -6.08 -44.52
N THR A 2 46.87 -7.26 -43.92
CA THR A 2 47.30 -7.46 -42.51
C THR A 2 46.32 -6.79 -41.52
N ARG A 3 45.68 -7.45 -40.55
CA ARG A 3 46.07 -8.60 -39.74
C ARG A 3 44.81 -9.12 -39.00
N VAL A 4 44.48 -10.39 -39.22
CA VAL A 4 43.58 -11.17 -38.35
C VAL A 4 44.30 -11.36 -37.01
N ARG A 5 43.67 -11.00 -35.88
CA ARG A 5 44.09 -11.44 -34.55
C ARG A 5 43.01 -12.33 -33.95
N ARG A 6 43.34 -13.62 -33.90
CA ARG A 6 42.65 -14.71 -33.24
C ARG A 6 43.36 -14.96 -31.90
N LEU A 7 42.68 -14.77 -30.77
CA LEU A 7 42.96 -15.30 -29.43
C LEU A 7 41.59 -15.21 -28.70
N GLY A 8 40.90 -16.24 -28.22
CA GLY A 8 41.30 -17.56 -27.74
C GLY A 8 40.79 -17.71 -26.30
N LEU A 9 40.26 -18.89 -25.96
CA LEU A 9 39.85 -19.40 -24.62
C LEU A 9 38.40 -19.08 -24.21
N ARG A 10 37.60 -19.98 -23.61
CA ARG A 10 37.81 -21.37 -23.18
C ARG A 10 36.44 -22.01 -22.98
N LEU A 11 36.41 -23.34 -23.16
CA LEU A 11 35.28 -24.22 -22.92
C LEU A 11 34.63 -24.03 -21.54
N GLY A 12 33.30 -24.19 -21.51
CA GLY A 12 32.51 -24.47 -20.31
C GLY A 12 31.28 -25.30 -20.66
N LYS A 13 31.48 -26.60 -20.92
CA LYS A 13 30.43 -27.62 -20.86
C LYS A 13 29.95 -27.77 -19.42
N TRP A 14 28.64 -27.73 -19.19
CA TRP A 14 27.99 -28.48 -18.10
C TRP A 14 26.67 -29.03 -18.63
N LEU A 15 26.74 -30.27 -19.10
CA LEU A 15 25.61 -31.19 -19.23
C LEU A 15 25.62 -32.06 -17.96
N GLY A 16 24.46 -32.20 -17.33
CA GLY A 16 24.19 -33.08 -16.19
C GLY A 16 22.79 -32.75 -15.69
N LEU A 17 21.74 -33.33 -16.29
CA LEU A 17 21.09 -34.57 -15.85
C LEU A 17 20.80 -34.56 -14.36
N GLY A 18 19.51 -34.52 -14.01
CA GLY A 18 19.10 -34.79 -12.64
C GLY A 18 17.67 -34.41 -12.30
N LEU A 19 16.78 -35.36 -12.56
CA LEU A 19 15.75 -35.80 -11.64
C LEU A 19 14.34 -35.19 -11.77
N GLU A 20 13.52 -35.95 -12.48
CA GLU A 20 12.08 -36.09 -12.31
C GLU A 20 11.68 -36.13 -10.82
N LYS A 21 10.68 -35.34 -10.45
CA LYS A 21 9.84 -35.61 -9.27
C LYS A 21 8.38 -35.38 -9.61
N THR A 22 7.79 -36.45 -10.13
CA THR A 22 6.52 -37.05 -9.70
C THR A 22 5.63 -36.26 -8.74
N LEU A 23 4.36 -36.16 -9.14
CA LEU A 23 3.13 -36.33 -8.34
C LEU A 23 3.29 -36.27 -6.81
N SER A 24 2.57 -35.35 -6.17
CA SER A 24 1.62 -35.76 -5.13
C SER A 24 0.64 -34.63 -4.80
N SER A 25 -0.55 -34.75 -5.36
CA SER A 25 -1.80 -34.32 -4.75
C SER A 25 -2.07 -35.17 -3.51
N ARG A 26 -2.23 -34.55 -2.33
CA ARG A 26 -3.04 -35.12 -1.24
C ARG A 26 -3.78 -34.03 -0.46
N PRO A 27 -5.12 -34.04 -0.47
CA PRO A 27 -5.96 -33.30 0.47
C PRO A 27 -6.07 -34.10 1.77
N THR A 28 -5.75 -33.47 2.91
CA THR A 28 -6.00 -34.08 4.22
C THR A 28 -7.46 -33.86 4.61
N HIS A 29 -8.21 -34.96 4.53
CA HIS A 29 -9.55 -35.11 5.09
C HIS A 29 -9.45 -34.97 6.63
N PHE A 30 -9.98 -33.89 7.19
CA PHE A 30 -10.12 -33.75 8.64
C PHE A 30 -11.51 -34.28 9.04
N ARG A 31 -11.53 -35.47 9.65
CA ARG A 31 -12.75 -36.09 10.20
C ARG A 31 -13.21 -35.31 11.43
N PHE A 32 -14.44 -34.81 11.40
CA PHE A 32 -15.17 -34.35 12.58
C PHE A 32 -15.69 -35.57 13.33
N THR A 33 -15.13 -35.88 14.49
CA THR A 33 -15.76 -36.78 15.47
C THR A 33 -16.48 -35.94 16.51
N THR A 34 -17.80 -36.12 16.57
CA THR A 34 -18.70 -35.63 17.60
C THR A 34 -18.29 -36.16 18.98
N GLY A 35 -18.17 -35.26 19.95
CA GLY A 35 -17.86 -35.60 21.35
C GLY A 35 -18.52 -34.61 22.30
N ILE A 36 -19.82 -34.83 22.55
CA ILE A 36 -20.57 -34.21 23.64
C ILE A 36 -20.04 -34.79 24.94
N ARG A 37 -19.45 -33.95 25.82
CA ARG A 37 -19.40 -34.20 27.26
C ARG A 37 -19.60 -32.91 28.05
N HIS A 38 -20.32 -33.12 29.13
CA HIS A 38 -21.11 -32.21 29.93
C HIS A 38 -20.30 -31.68 31.12
N LEU A 39 -20.69 -30.50 31.62
CA LEU A 39 -20.44 -29.90 32.94
C LEU A 39 -18.99 -29.55 33.34
N HIS A 40 -18.76 -28.24 33.51
CA HIS A 40 -18.58 -27.65 34.84
C HIS A 40 -18.70 -26.12 34.74
N VAL A 41 -19.76 -25.56 35.31
CA VAL A 41 -19.97 -24.11 35.44
C VAL A 41 -19.14 -23.65 36.62
N VAL A 42 -18.00 -23.01 36.34
CA VAL A 42 -17.20 -22.33 37.36
C VAL A 42 -16.86 -20.95 36.85
N SER A 43 -17.36 -19.95 37.57
CA SER A 43 -16.83 -18.60 37.75
C SER A 43 -16.49 -17.78 36.50
N LEU A 44 -17.10 -16.61 36.40
CA LEU A 44 -16.51 -15.37 36.93
C LEU A 44 -17.42 -14.21 36.53
N HIS A 45 -17.69 -13.37 37.52
CA HIS A 45 -18.36 -12.09 37.41
C HIS A 45 -17.79 -11.32 36.21
N PHE A 46 -18.55 -11.25 35.11
CA PHE A 46 -18.19 -10.48 33.92
C PHE A 46 -18.36 -9.01 34.28
N SER A 47 -17.31 -8.45 34.88
CA SER A 47 -17.21 -7.01 35.12
C SER A 47 -17.43 -6.32 33.78
N SER A 48 -18.57 -5.63 33.67
CA SER A 48 -18.92 -4.74 32.59
C SER A 48 -17.81 -3.72 32.39
N PHE A 49 -16.80 -4.08 31.60
CA PHE A 49 -15.79 -3.17 31.14
C PHE A 49 -16.53 -2.25 30.17
N GLU A 50 -16.94 -1.10 30.69
CA GLU A 50 -17.48 0.00 29.93
C GLU A 50 -16.58 0.23 28.71
N LEU A 51 -17.06 -0.25 27.57
CA LEU A 51 -16.52 0.12 26.28
C LEU A 51 -16.91 1.58 26.10
N LEU A 52 -16.10 2.47 26.66
CA LEU A 52 -16.17 3.89 26.38
C LEU A 52 -16.18 4.02 24.85
N PRO A 53 -17.24 4.62 24.27
CA PRO A 53 -17.28 4.87 22.85
C PRO A 53 -16.11 5.81 22.57
N GLN A 54 -15.08 5.30 21.91
CA GLN A 54 -14.16 6.16 21.20
C GLN A 54 -14.99 6.79 20.08
N GLU A 55 -15.60 7.92 20.40
CA GLU A 55 -16.11 8.91 19.46
C GLU A 55 -15.03 9.05 18.39
N CYS A 56 -15.21 8.33 17.28
CA CYS A 56 -14.35 8.37 16.14
C CYS A 56 -14.65 9.70 15.43
N ALA A 57 -14.20 10.79 16.06
CA ALA A 57 -14.33 12.15 15.59
C ALA A 57 -13.96 12.16 14.11
N VAL A 58 -14.89 12.62 13.27
CA VAL A 58 -14.86 12.54 11.81
C VAL A 58 -13.47 12.94 11.27
N MET A 59 -12.62 11.93 10.99
CA MET A 59 -11.17 12.06 10.76
C MET A 59 -10.80 12.59 9.36
N VAL A 60 -11.63 13.47 8.78
CA VAL A 60 -11.47 13.97 7.41
C VAL A 60 -10.76 15.33 7.34
N ASN A 61 -10.77 16.09 8.43
CA ASN A 61 -9.98 17.31 8.59
C ASN A 61 -8.62 16.96 9.21
N VAL A 62 -7.54 17.16 8.44
CA VAL A 62 -6.17 16.91 8.91
C VAL A 62 -5.43 18.24 9.05
N PRO A 63 -4.72 18.49 10.17
CA PRO A 63 -3.97 19.73 10.34
C PRO A 63 -2.80 19.82 9.35
N LYS A 64 -2.48 21.05 8.92
CA LYS A 64 -1.33 21.33 8.03
C LYS A 64 0.02 21.01 8.67
N THR A 65 0.09 20.95 10.00
CA THR A 65 1.28 20.58 10.77
C THR A 65 0.95 19.45 11.74
N ARG A 66 1.87 18.49 11.88
CA ARG A 66 1.74 17.37 12.84
C ARG A 66 3.09 16.98 13.40
N ARG A 67 3.21 16.81 14.72
CA ARG A 67 4.39 16.20 15.34
C ARG A 67 4.34 14.69 15.17
N THR A 68 5.38 14.11 14.60
CA THR A 68 5.47 12.66 14.38
C THR A 68 6.93 12.23 14.33
N TYR A 69 7.19 10.96 14.57
CA TYR A 69 8.51 10.38 14.46
C TYR A 69 9.11 10.56 13.06
N CYS A 70 10.35 11.06 12.99
CA CYS A 70 11.15 11.15 11.78
C CYS A 70 12.24 10.07 11.79
N LYS A 71 12.28 9.25 10.73
CA LYS A 71 13.25 8.13 10.62
C LYS A 71 14.71 8.60 10.53
N LYS A 72 14.98 9.73 9.86
CA LYS A 72 16.34 10.27 9.68
C LYS A 72 16.85 10.96 10.95
N CYS A 73 15.99 11.75 11.61
CA CYS A 73 16.36 12.44 12.86
C CYS A 73 16.27 11.54 14.10
N LYS A 74 15.62 10.37 13.99
CA LYS A 74 15.32 9.45 15.10
C LYS A 74 14.58 10.09 16.29
N LYS A 75 13.88 11.21 16.05
CA LYS A 75 13.11 11.96 17.06
C LYS A 75 11.79 12.47 16.50
N HIS A 76 10.89 12.88 17.39
CA HIS A 76 9.58 13.44 17.04
C HIS A 76 9.68 14.93 16.68
N GLN A 77 9.76 15.20 15.37
CA GLN A 77 9.76 16.56 14.83
C GLN A 77 8.39 16.97 14.29
N THR A 78 8.21 18.28 14.14
CA THR A 78 7.08 18.85 13.41
C THR A 78 7.24 18.56 11.92
N HIS A 79 6.17 18.08 11.29
CA HIS A 79 6.12 17.82 9.85
C HIS A 79 5.04 18.69 9.20
N LYS A 80 5.35 19.23 8.02
CA LYS A 80 4.38 19.83 7.12
C LYS A 80 3.60 18.71 6.43
N VAL A 81 2.28 18.76 6.51
CA VAL A 81 1.38 17.79 5.90
C VAL A 81 0.88 18.37 4.59
N THR A 82 0.98 17.60 3.51
CA THR A 82 0.45 17.95 2.19
C THR A 82 -0.29 16.76 1.59
N GLN A 83 -1.21 17.01 0.66
CA GLN A 83 -1.83 15.94 -0.10
C GLN A 83 -0.87 15.44 -1.18
N TYR A 84 -0.68 14.13 -1.28
CA TYR A 84 0.05 13.55 -2.40
C TYR A 84 -0.75 13.68 -3.70
N LYS A 85 -0.10 14.17 -4.74
CA LYS A 85 -0.61 14.16 -6.13
C LYS A 85 0.23 13.18 -6.94
N LYS A 86 -0.44 12.34 -7.75
CA LYS A 86 0.26 11.48 -8.71
C LYS A 86 0.92 12.38 -9.76
N GLY A 87 2.21 12.16 -10.01
CA GLY A 87 2.93 12.84 -11.08
C GLY A 87 2.48 12.38 -12.48
N LYS A 88 2.94 13.09 -13.52
CA LYS A 88 2.80 12.66 -14.91
C LYS A 88 3.57 11.36 -15.14
N ASP A 89 2.98 10.42 -15.88
CA ASP A 89 3.63 9.16 -16.21
C ASP A 89 4.78 9.40 -17.21
N SER A 90 5.93 8.75 -16.99
CA SER A 90 7.12 8.88 -17.85
C SER A 90 6.98 8.06 -19.14
N LEU A 91 7.35 8.66 -20.28
CA LEU A 91 7.31 8.00 -21.60
C LEU A 91 8.41 6.95 -21.78
N TYR A 92 9.57 7.16 -21.15
CA TYR A 92 10.75 6.30 -21.33
C TYR A 92 10.75 5.07 -20.42
N ALA A 93 9.75 4.93 -19.55
CA ALA A 93 9.57 3.75 -18.72
C ALA A 93 9.44 2.50 -19.60
N GLN A 94 10.09 1.40 -19.19
CA GLN A 94 10.14 0.17 -19.99
C GLN A 94 8.74 -0.34 -20.40
N GLY A 95 7.75 -0.25 -19.49
CA GLY A 95 6.38 -0.65 -19.77
C GLY A 95 5.70 0.20 -20.85
N LYS A 96 5.93 1.52 -20.83
CA LYS A 96 5.38 2.45 -21.83
C LYS A 96 6.04 2.24 -23.19
N ARG A 97 7.39 2.15 -23.25
CA ARG A 97 8.12 1.80 -24.49
C ARG A 97 7.65 0.50 -25.12
N ARG A 98 7.45 -0.55 -24.31
CA ARG A 98 6.93 -1.83 -24.79
C ARG A 98 5.48 -1.71 -25.29
N TYR A 99 4.64 -0.96 -24.58
CA TYR A 99 3.24 -0.73 -24.96
C TYR A 99 3.15 0.00 -26.30
N ASP A 100 3.91 1.08 -26.47
CA ASP A 100 3.88 1.91 -27.68
C ASP A 100 4.36 1.13 -28.90
N ARG A 101 5.43 0.34 -28.77
CA ARG A 101 5.90 -0.58 -29.82
C ARG A 101 4.90 -1.69 -30.14
N LYS A 102 4.13 -2.16 -29.14
CA LYS A 102 3.08 -3.16 -29.38
C LYS A 102 1.86 -2.52 -30.08
N GLN A 103 1.58 -1.27 -29.76
CA GLN A 103 0.43 -0.53 -30.27
C GLN A 103 0.64 0.02 -31.69
N SER A 104 1.88 0.19 -32.14
CA SER A 104 2.20 0.64 -33.50
C SER A 104 1.85 -0.43 -34.54
N GLY A 105 1.32 0.02 -35.70
CA GLY A 105 0.90 -0.85 -36.80
C GLY A 105 -0.62 -1.07 -36.85
N TYR A 106 -1.06 -2.05 -37.63
CA TYR A 106 -2.46 -2.44 -37.74
C TYR A 106 -2.86 -3.41 -36.62
N GLY A 107 -4.16 -3.55 -36.36
CA GLY A 107 -4.68 -4.48 -35.35
C GLY A 107 -5.33 -3.85 -34.12
N GLY A 108 -5.50 -2.52 -34.11
CA GLY A 108 -6.31 -1.81 -33.12
C GLY A 108 -5.75 -1.86 -31.69
N GLN A 109 -6.64 -2.02 -30.69
CA GLN A 109 -6.27 -1.94 -29.28
C GLN A 109 -5.66 -3.25 -28.76
N THR A 110 -4.37 -3.23 -28.41
CA THR A 110 -3.60 -4.47 -28.11
C THR A 110 -3.61 -4.93 -26.65
N LYS A 111 -4.16 -4.10 -25.73
CA LYS A 111 -4.25 -4.36 -24.29
C LYS A 111 -5.63 -3.99 -23.75
N PRO A 112 -6.18 -4.75 -22.79
CA PRO A 112 -7.54 -4.52 -22.32
C PRO A 112 -7.66 -3.20 -21.55
N ILE A 113 -8.74 -2.46 -21.82
CA ILE A 113 -9.13 -1.26 -21.07
C ILE A 113 -10.17 -1.67 -20.02
N PHE A 114 -9.91 -1.38 -18.76
CA PHE A 114 -10.84 -1.69 -17.68
C PHE A 114 -12.01 -0.69 -17.65
N ARG A 115 -13.21 -1.14 -18.05
CA ARG A 115 -14.44 -0.31 -18.15
C ARG A 115 -15.30 -0.28 -16.89
N LYS A 116 -15.38 -1.39 -16.13
CA LYS A 116 -16.33 -1.56 -15.01
C LYS A 116 -15.77 -1.08 -13.67
N LYS A 117 -15.54 0.23 -13.50
CA LYS A 117 -15.01 0.81 -12.24
C LYS A 117 -16.12 0.98 -11.19
N ALA A 118 -16.06 0.20 -10.12
CA ALA A 118 -17.03 0.28 -9.01
C ALA A 118 -16.67 1.30 -7.91
N LYS A 119 -15.38 1.61 -7.70
CA LYS A 119 -14.95 2.48 -6.60
C LYS A 119 -15.00 3.95 -7.03
N THR A 120 -15.78 4.76 -6.31
CA THR A 120 -15.95 6.20 -6.56
C THR A 120 -14.86 7.05 -5.90
N THR A 121 -14.36 6.63 -4.73
CA THR A 121 -13.35 7.37 -3.96
C THR A 121 -11.98 6.70 -4.01
N LYS A 122 -10.92 7.45 -3.69
CA LYS A 122 -9.53 6.96 -3.60
C LYS A 122 -9.08 6.95 -2.14
N LYS A 123 -8.03 6.18 -1.82
CA LYS A 123 -7.31 6.35 -0.55
C LYS A 123 -6.47 7.60 -0.68
N ILE A 124 -6.66 8.57 0.22
CA ILE A 124 -5.86 9.78 0.25
C ILE A 124 -4.54 9.45 0.94
N VAL A 125 -3.44 9.86 0.32
CA VAL A 125 -2.10 9.69 0.87
C VAL A 125 -1.60 11.07 1.27
N LEU A 126 -1.16 11.18 2.52
CA LEU A 126 -0.51 12.38 3.02
C LEU A 126 0.99 12.28 2.81
N ARG A 127 1.59 13.35 2.30
CA ARG A 127 3.02 13.54 2.26
C ARG A 127 3.43 14.39 3.45
N LEU A 128 4.15 13.77 4.39
CA LEU A 128 4.71 14.40 5.58
C LEU A 128 6.15 14.80 5.29
N GLU A 129 6.45 16.08 5.37
CA GLU A 129 7.79 16.62 5.15
C GLU A 129 8.35 17.16 6.47
N CYS A 130 9.51 16.67 6.90
CA CYS A 130 10.15 17.13 8.12
C CYS A 130 10.57 18.60 7.97
N VAL A 131 10.23 19.44 8.95
CA VAL A 131 10.54 20.88 8.94
C VAL A 131 12.04 21.14 9.15
N GLU A 132 12.74 20.20 9.79
CA GLU A 132 14.16 20.33 10.09
C GLU A 132 14.98 20.58 8.81
N PRO A 133 15.77 21.67 8.74
CA PRO A 133 16.45 22.11 7.52
C PRO A 133 17.43 21.04 6.99
N ASN A 134 18.08 20.31 7.90
CA ASN A 134 19.07 19.27 7.58
C ASN A 134 18.44 17.94 7.15
N CYS A 135 17.13 17.75 7.40
CA CYS A 135 16.47 16.47 7.18
C CYS A 135 15.65 16.45 5.89
N ARG A 136 14.65 17.35 5.78
CA ARG A 136 13.65 17.44 4.71
C ARG A 136 13.10 16.09 4.20
N GLN A 137 13.15 15.06 5.06
CA GLN A 137 12.74 13.71 4.70
C GLN A 137 11.22 13.68 4.50
N LYS A 138 10.80 12.99 3.44
CA LYS A 138 9.39 12.84 3.07
C LYS A 138 8.92 11.44 3.44
N ARG A 139 7.75 11.34 4.06
CA ARG A 139 7.08 10.07 4.37
C ARG A 139 5.64 10.09 3.86
N MET A 140 5.23 9.02 3.19
CA MET A 140 3.87 8.84 2.71
C MET A 140 3.05 8.07 3.75
N VAL A 141 1.89 8.60 4.14
CA VAL A 141 0.97 7.94 5.07
C VAL A 141 -0.43 7.85 4.43
N PRO A 142 -0.93 6.65 4.11
CA PRO A 142 -2.28 6.48 3.60
C PRO A 142 -3.32 6.59 4.72
N ILE A 143 -4.46 7.24 4.43
CA ILE A 143 -5.66 7.24 5.27
C ILE A 143 -6.71 6.31 4.64
N LYS A 144 -7.75 5.96 5.42
CA LYS A 144 -8.98 5.34 4.92
C LYS A 144 -9.61 6.20 3.80
N ARG A 145 -10.47 5.59 2.98
CA ARG A 145 -11.16 6.31 1.89
C ARG A 145 -12.18 7.28 2.46
N CYS A 146 -12.23 8.50 1.92
CA CYS A 146 -13.20 9.53 2.28
C CYS A 146 -13.73 10.18 0.99
N LYS A 147 -14.94 10.75 1.06
CA LYS A 147 -15.57 11.48 -0.06
C LYS A 147 -15.03 12.90 -0.15
N HIS A 148 -15.07 13.62 0.97
CA HIS A 148 -14.53 14.97 1.12
C HIS A 148 -13.33 14.93 2.06
N PHE A 149 -12.30 15.69 1.71
CA PHE A 149 -11.07 15.81 2.48
C PHE A 149 -10.61 17.24 2.44
N GLU A 150 -10.35 17.79 3.62
CA GLU A 150 -9.90 19.15 3.81
C GLU A 150 -8.62 19.15 4.64
N LEU A 151 -7.72 20.08 4.32
CA LEU A 151 -6.42 20.19 4.98
C LEU A 151 -6.34 21.52 5.73
N GLY A 152 -6.47 21.44 7.05
CA GLY A 152 -6.47 22.58 7.95
C GLY A 152 -7.76 23.39 7.91
N GLY A 153 -8.91 22.73 7.83
CA GLY A 153 -10.21 23.36 8.03
C GLY A 153 -10.40 23.79 9.48
N ASP A 154 -11.36 24.68 9.72
CA ASP A 154 -11.63 25.21 11.05
C ASP A 154 -12.10 24.11 12.01
N LYS A 155 -11.59 24.17 13.25
CA LYS A 155 -12.03 23.26 14.29
C LYS A 155 -13.44 23.64 14.71
N LYS A 156 -14.36 22.69 14.62
CA LYS A 156 -15.73 22.87 15.10
C LYS A 156 -15.70 23.20 16.59
N ARG A 157 -16.31 24.33 16.98
CA ARG A 157 -16.49 24.74 18.38
C ARG A 157 -17.61 23.92 19.00
N LYS A 158 -17.50 23.59 20.29
CA LYS A 158 -18.54 22.85 21.03
C LYS A 158 -19.63 23.82 21.49
N GLY A 159 -20.90 23.45 21.31
CA GLY A 159 -22.05 24.16 21.89
C GLY A 159 -22.45 25.49 21.25
N GLN A 160 -21.94 25.81 20.05
CA GLN A 160 -22.41 26.99 19.33
C GLN A 160 -23.71 26.71 18.59
N VAL A 161 -24.68 27.62 18.75
CA VAL A 161 -25.92 27.62 17.98
C VAL A 161 -25.58 27.89 16.52
N ILE A 162 -26.03 27.00 15.65
CA ILE A 162 -25.88 27.16 14.20
C ILE A 162 -26.93 28.20 13.78
N GLN A 163 -26.54 29.22 13.03
CA GLN A 163 -27.50 30.15 12.42
C GLN A 163 -28.29 29.42 11.33
N PHE A 164 -29.61 29.52 11.41
CA PHE A 164 -30.57 28.97 10.45
C PHE A 164 -30.80 29.94 9.29
#